data_AF-A0A4Q4SVA3-F1
#
_entry.id   AF-A0A4Q4SVA3-F1
#
_cell.length_a   1.000
_cell.length_b   1.000
_cell.length_c   1.000
_cell.angle_alpha   90.00
_cell.angle_beta   90.00
_cell.angle_gamma   90.00
#
_symmetry.space_group_name_H-M   'P 1'
#
loop_
_entity.id
_entity.type
_entity.pdbx_description
1 polymer ?
#
loop_
_entity_poly.entity_id
_entity_poly.type
_entity_poly.pdbx_seq_one_letter_code
_entity_poly.pdbx_strand_id
1 'polypeptide(L)'
;MRLLKRDDTGVITLTEDVIGDRIPRYAILSHRWGMEEVTFKDLMDGTGPSKQGYDKIRFCSDQAQRDGLDHFWVDTCCIDKSSSAELTEAINSMFQWYRNATKCYVYLDDVSKPALQTGNKPNYQLWEPDLRRSKWFTRGWTLQELLAPASVEFFSREGARLGTKRSLELPISDITGIPLKVLRGSPLLDCTVPERMAWAEPRQTTRDEDKAYSLLGIFDVQMPLIYGEGKEKAFKRLQEEIDKALKGSLSGVPEIEHFVAREQELTEMRKILNSDGSRQVVVLHGLGGIGKTQLAIAYAKRHKGSYSAVFWLNIKDENSLKHSFRMVAKRILREHPSASRLSSVDTENLDEVIDAVKAWLSLPNNTRWLLIYDNYDNPKLPSNTDPVALDIDGFLPESYQGSVIITTRSSQVKIGHPIRIRKMENILDSIEILSNASNRQGLIHNPDAFRKIPSSIRKLVDETSDDES
;
A
#
# COMPACT_ATOMS: atom_id res chain seq x y z
N MET A 1 9.18 -18.70 2.97
CA MET A 1 10.15 -18.46 1.88
C MET A 1 11.26 -19.47 2.00
N ARG A 2 11.83 -19.95 0.90
CA ARG A 2 12.98 -20.87 0.93
C ARG A 2 14.27 -20.16 0.58
N LEU A 3 15.35 -20.55 1.22
CA LEU A 3 16.70 -20.06 0.94
C LEU A 3 17.56 -21.20 0.39
N LEU A 4 18.65 -20.84 -0.24
CA LEU A 4 19.73 -21.75 -0.60
C LEU A 4 20.83 -21.65 0.45
N LYS A 5 21.46 -22.77 0.75
CA LYS A 5 22.67 -22.85 1.56
C LYS A 5 23.68 -23.75 0.87
N ARG A 6 24.97 -23.45 1.08
CA ARG A 6 26.08 -24.30 0.66
C ARG A 6 26.56 -25.09 1.86
N ASP A 7 26.62 -26.41 1.75
CA ASP A 7 27.20 -27.25 2.80
C ASP A 7 28.72 -27.31 2.72
N ASP A 8 29.35 -27.96 3.70
CA ASP A 8 30.81 -28.11 3.80
C ASP A 8 31.42 -28.88 2.61
N THR A 9 30.62 -29.67 1.90
CA THR A 9 31.04 -30.40 0.69
C THR A 9 30.94 -29.54 -0.57
N GLY A 10 30.40 -28.34 -0.43
CA GLY A 10 30.20 -27.38 -1.51
C GLY A 10 28.90 -27.57 -2.29
N VAL A 11 28.02 -28.47 -1.84
CA VAL A 11 26.73 -28.74 -2.48
C VAL A 11 25.72 -27.68 -2.06
N ILE A 12 24.97 -27.16 -3.03
CA ILE A 12 23.94 -26.15 -2.81
C ILE A 12 22.59 -26.85 -2.65
N THR A 13 21.92 -26.61 -1.52
CA THR A 13 20.63 -27.21 -1.16
C THR A 13 19.61 -26.15 -0.76
N LEU A 14 18.32 -26.46 -0.93
CA LEU A 14 17.22 -25.64 -0.44
C LEU A 14 16.98 -25.89 1.04
N THR A 15 16.64 -24.83 1.78
CA THR A 15 16.09 -24.95 3.13
C THR A 15 14.62 -25.37 3.08
N GLU A 16 14.11 -25.82 4.22
CA GLU A 16 12.67 -25.79 4.47
C GLU A 16 12.14 -24.34 4.42
N ASP A 17 10.82 -24.20 4.37
CA ASP A 17 10.19 -22.88 4.41
C ASP A 17 10.46 -22.18 5.75
N VAL A 18 11.20 -21.08 5.68
CA VAL A 18 11.46 -20.18 6.81
C VAL A 18 10.43 -19.05 6.84
N ILE A 19 9.92 -18.75 8.04
CA ILE A 19 8.80 -17.83 8.28
C ILE A 19 9.17 -16.86 9.41
N GLY A 20 8.84 -15.58 9.23
CA GLY A 20 8.96 -14.55 10.26
C GLY A 20 10.39 -14.40 10.81
N ASP A 21 10.53 -14.30 12.13
CA ASP A 21 11.80 -14.07 12.82
C ASP A 21 12.82 -15.20 12.68
N ARG A 22 12.44 -16.32 12.05
CA ARG A 22 13.33 -17.46 11.77
C ARG A 22 14.13 -17.29 10.48
N ILE A 23 13.86 -16.25 9.68
CA ILE A 23 14.59 -15.99 8.44
C ILE A 23 16.01 -15.54 8.82
N PRO A 24 17.07 -16.32 8.50
CA PRO A 24 18.44 -15.94 8.82
C PRO A 24 18.89 -14.75 7.97
N ARG A 25 20.07 -14.19 8.23
CA ARG A 25 20.69 -13.22 7.31
C ARG A 25 21.01 -13.91 5.98
N TYR A 26 20.60 -13.31 4.87
CA TYR A 26 20.82 -13.86 3.53
C TYR A 26 21.28 -12.81 2.51
N ALA A 27 21.96 -13.29 1.47
CA ALA A 27 22.16 -12.54 0.23
C ALA A 27 21.01 -12.80 -0.77
N ILE A 28 20.77 -11.89 -1.70
CA ILE A 28 19.77 -12.06 -2.75
C ILE A 28 20.38 -11.80 -4.12
N LEU A 29 20.09 -12.65 -5.10
CA LEU A 29 20.58 -12.49 -6.46
C LEU A 29 19.57 -11.74 -7.32
N SER A 30 20.00 -10.59 -7.85
CA SER A 30 19.32 -9.89 -8.94
C SER A 30 20.02 -10.22 -10.25
N HIS A 31 19.28 -10.77 -11.21
CA HIS A 31 19.86 -11.18 -12.48
C HIS A 31 18.80 -11.18 -13.59
N ARG A 32 19.25 -11.22 -14.84
CA ARG A 32 18.37 -11.50 -15.98
C ARG A 32 18.30 -12.98 -16.24
N TRP A 33 17.09 -13.49 -16.49
CA TRP A 33 16.93 -14.86 -16.96
C TRP A 33 17.56 -15.02 -18.35
N GLY A 34 18.38 -16.06 -18.49
CA GLY A 34 19.08 -16.44 -19.72
C GLY A 34 18.64 -17.82 -20.20
N MET A 35 19.54 -18.53 -20.88
CA MET A 35 19.29 -19.89 -21.33
C MET A 35 19.41 -20.86 -20.14
N GLU A 36 18.52 -21.86 -20.11
CA GLU A 36 18.54 -22.96 -19.14
C GLU A 36 18.64 -22.51 -17.67
N GLU A 37 17.71 -21.65 -17.25
CA GLU A 37 17.61 -21.30 -15.83
C GLU A 37 17.31 -22.53 -14.97
N VAL A 38 17.94 -22.58 -13.80
CA VAL A 38 17.72 -23.64 -12.82
C VAL A 38 16.41 -23.36 -12.11
N THR A 39 15.49 -24.30 -12.16
CA THR A 39 14.18 -24.21 -11.52
C THR A 39 14.19 -24.87 -10.13
N PHE A 40 13.13 -24.66 -9.37
CA PHE A 40 12.91 -25.36 -8.10
C PHE A 40 13.00 -26.89 -8.28
N LYS A 41 12.35 -27.41 -9.32
CA LYS A 41 12.37 -28.84 -9.63
C LYS A 41 13.77 -29.36 -9.95
N ASP A 42 14.59 -28.60 -10.69
CA ASP A 42 15.95 -29.02 -11.01
C ASP A 42 16.86 -29.12 -9.78
N LEU A 43 16.63 -28.28 -8.75
CA LEU A 43 17.33 -28.42 -7.48
C LEU A 43 16.85 -29.62 -6.67
N MET A 44 15.54 -29.88 -6.65
CA MET A 44 14.98 -31.06 -5.98
C MET A 44 15.43 -32.37 -6.63
N ASP A 45 15.54 -32.40 -7.95
CA ASP A 45 15.97 -33.57 -8.73
C ASP A 45 17.50 -33.69 -8.83
N GLY A 46 18.26 -32.71 -8.31
CA GLY A 46 19.72 -32.69 -8.37
C GLY A 46 20.31 -32.45 -9.77
N THR A 47 19.51 -32.01 -10.74
CA THR A 47 19.91 -31.76 -12.13
C THR A 47 20.39 -30.33 -12.38
N GLY A 48 20.24 -29.43 -11.40
CA GLY A 48 20.71 -28.05 -11.49
C GLY A 48 22.14 -27.87 -12.04
N PRO A 49 23.16 -28.60 -11.54
CA PRO A 49 24.56 -28.42 -11.95
C PRO A 49 24.86 -28.64 -13.44
N SER A 50 23.98 -29.30 -14.20
CA SER A 50 24.16 -29.52 -15.64
C SER A 50 23.63 -28.37 -16.50
N LYS A 51 22.93 -27.39 -15.91
CA LYS A 51 22.33 -26.26 -16.63
C LYS A 51 23.24 -25.04 -16.63
N GLN A 52 23.24 -24.29 -17.73
CA GLN A 52 24.02 -23.05 -17.84
C GLN A 52 23.64 -22.00 -16.78
N GLY A 53 22.35 -21.89 -16.41
CA GLY A 53 21.92 -20.96 -15.37
C GLY A 53 22.53 -21.21 -13.99
N TYR A 54 23.08 -22.41 -13.76
CA TYR A 54 23.70 -22.77 -12.48
C TYR A 54 24.96 -21.94 -12.17
N ASP A 55 25.63 -21.38 -13.18
CA ASP A 55 26.79 -20.50 -12.98
C ASP A 55 26.43 -19.25 -12.17
N LYS A 56 25.21 -18.72 -12.34
CA LYS A 56 24.71 -17.56 -11.56
C LYS A 56 24.47 -17.92 -10.10
N ILE A 57 23.99 -19.15 -9.86
CA ILE A 57 23.78 -19.70 -8.52
C ILE A 57 25.12 -19.92 -7.83
N ARG A 58 26.10 -20.53 -8.51
CA ARG A 58 27.47 -20.68 -8.00
C ARG A 58 28.10 -19.33 -7.68
N PHE A 59 28.00 -18.37 -8.59
CA PHE A 59 28.48 -17.00 -8.36
C PHE A 59 27.87 -16.40 -7.08
N CYS A 60 26.54 -16.49 -6.93
CA CYS A 60 25.85 -15.96 -5.75
C CYS A 60 26.31 -16.66 -4.47
N SER A 61 26.45 -17.99 -4.50
CA SER A 61 26.93 -18.80 -3.39
C SER A 61 28.35 -18.42 -2.97
N ASP A 62 29.28 -18.33 -3.94
CA ASP A 62 30.66 -17.97 -3.69
C ASP A 62 30.79 -16.54 -3.15
N GLN A 63 29.99 -15.61 -3.68
CA GLN A 63 30.00 -14.22 -3.21
C GLN A 63 29.38 -14.08 -1.81
N ALA A 64 28.28 -14.78 -1.54
CA ALA A 64 27.67 -14.84 -0.21
C ALA A 64 28.66 -15.37 0.84
N GLN A 65 29.39 -16.44 0.50
CA GLN A 65 30.43 -16.99 1.38
C GLN A 65 31.56 -15.99 1.66
N ARG A 66 32.04 -15.25 0.65
CA ARG A 66 33.05 -14.19 0.83
C ARG A 66 32.57 -13.07 1.76
N ASP A 67 31.27 -12.80 1.75
CA ASP A 67 30.65 -11.77 2.60
C ASP A 67 30.15 -12.33 3.96
N GLY A 68 30.43 -13.61 4.27
CA GLY A 68 30.06 -14.24 5.53
C GLY A 68 28.56 -14.51 5.69
N LEU A 69 27.88 -14.82 4.58
CA LEU A 69 26.46 -15.16 4.53
C LEU A 69 26.27 -16.63 4.13
N ASP A 70 25.74 -17.42 5.06
CA ASP A 70 25.51 -18.87 4.83
C ASP A 70 24.30 -19.14 3.93
N HIS A 71 23.40 -18.16 3.83
CA HIS A 71 22.14 -18.28 3.10
C HIS A 71 22.07 -17.27 1.96
N PHE A 72 21.45 -17.66 0.86
CA PHE A 72 21.16 -16.77 -0.25
C PHE A 72 19.85 -17.13 -0.95
N TRP A 73 19.30 -16.23 -1.76
CA TRP A 73 18.03 -16.42 -2.44
C TRP A 73 18.13 -16.12 -3.93
N VAL A 74 17.48 -16.97 -4.74
CA VAL A 74 17.40 -16.84 -6.19
C VAL A 74 15.97 -17.17 -6.64
N ASP A 75 15.31 -16.24 -7.33
CA ASP A 75 13.89 -16.34 -7.71
C ASP A 75 13.57 -17.53 -8.62
N THR A 76 14.54 -17.97 -9.42
CA THR A 76 14.35 -19.06 -10.38
C THR A 76 14.16 -20.42 -9.72
N CYS A 77 14.79 -20.65 -8.56
CA CYS A 77 14.82 -21.94 -7.90
C CYS A 77 14.38 -21.95 -6.43
N CYS A 78 14.25 -20.80 -5.76
CA CYS A 78 13.67 -20.71 -4.43
C CYS A 78 12.14 -20.72 -4.42
N ILE A 79 11.51 -20.41 -5.55
CA ILE A 79 10.05 -20.37 -5.73
C ILE A 79 9.61 -21.56 -6.57
N ASP A 80 8.66 -22.35 -6.06
CA ASP A 80 7.96 -23.35 -6.87
C ASP A 80 6.90 -22.64 -7.74
N LYS A 81 7.32 -22.29 -8.96
CA LYS A 81 6.47 -21.62 -9.95
C LYS A 81 5.32 -22.51 -10.46
N SER A 82 5.31 -23.80 -10.14
CA SER A 82 4.19 -24.71 -10.46
C SER A 82 3.02 -24.55 -9.48
N SER A 83 3.28 -24.06 -8.26
CA SER A 83 2.28 -23.72 -7.26
C SER A 83 1.79 -22.28 -7.47
N SER A 84 0.55 -22.11 -7.93
CA SER A 84 -0.03 -20.78 -8.15
C SER A 84 -0.20 -19.99 -6.85
N ALA A 85 -0.47 -20.68 -5.73
CA ALA A 85 -0.56 -20.08 -4.41
C ALA A 85 0.79 -19.51 -3.98
N GLU A 86 1.86 -20.30 -4.10
CA GLU A 86 3.20 -19.87 -3.73
C GLU A 86 3.71 -18.76 -4.67
N LEU A 87 3.48 -18.87 -5.97
CA LEU A 87 3.85 -17.84 -6.92
C LEU A 87 3.19 -16.49 -6.59
N THR A 88 1.91 -16.53 -6.19
CA THR A 88 1.17 -15.33 -5.78
C THR A 88 1.72 -14.72 -4.50
N GLU A 89 1.97 -15.56 -3.48
CA GLU A 89 2.59 -15.13 -2.23
C GLU A 89 3.98 -14.53 -2.47
N ALA A 90 4.79 -15.19 -3.30
CA ALA A 90 6.15 -14.79 -3.60
C ALA A 90 6.23 -13.44 -4.31
N ILE A 91 5.40 -13.21 -5.32
CA ILE A 91 5.38 -11.92 -6.04
C ILE A 91 4.90 -10.78 -5.12
N ASN A 92 3.89 -11.00 -4.29
CA ASN A 92 3.43 -10.00 -3.33
C ASN A 92 4.46 -9.75 -2.20
N SER A 93 5.39 -10.68 -1.96
CA SER A 93 6.43 -10.58 -0.93
C SER A 93 7.80 -10.18 -1.46
N MET A 94 8.02 -10.18 -2.78
CA MET A 94 9.34 -10.07 -3.40
C MET A 94 10.06 -8.78 -3.00
N PHE A 95 9.36 -7.65 -3.02
CA PHE A 95 9.95 -6.37 -2.60
C PHE A 95 10.43 -6.41 -1.14
N GLN A 96 9.65 -7.03 -0.25
CA GLN A 96 10.02 -7.21 1.16
C GLN A 96 11.26 -8.11 1.29
N TRP A 97 11.35 -9.19 0.50
CA TRP A 97 12.50 -10.08 0.49
C TRP A 97 13.76 -9.39 -0.03
N TYR A 98 13.65 -8.53 -1.05
CA TYR A 98 14.78 -7.70 -1.49
C TYR A 98 15.16 -6.66 -0.44
N ARG A 99 14.18 -6.03 0.22
CA ARG A 99 14.40 -5.03 1.27
C ARG A 99 15.14 -5.61 2.48
N ASN A 100 14.79 -6.82 2.89
CA ASN A 100 15.35 -7.49 4.06
C ASN A 100 16.69 -8.22 3.79
N ALA A 101 17.08 -8.38 2.53
CA ALA A 101 18.34 -9.01 2.18
C ALA A 101 19.53 -8.19 2.73
N THR A 102 20.53 -8.87 3.31
CA THR A 102 21.74 -8.21 3.81
C THR A 102 22.56 -7.64 2.65
N LYS A 103 22.61 -8.35 1.52
CA LYS A 103 23.28 -7.94 0.29
C LYS A 103 22.45 -8.34 -0.92
N CYS A 104 22.27 -7.44 -1.87
CA CYS A 104 21.78 -7.74 -3.21
C CYS A 104 22.95 -7.75 -4.20
N TYR A 105 23.18 -8.89 -4.83
CA TYR A 105 24.19 -9.05 -5.88
C TYR A 105 23.52 -8.93 -7.24
N VAL A 106 23.85 -7.88 -7.99
CA VAL A 106 23.42 -7.69 -9.37
C VAL A 106 24.46 -8.32 -10.28
N TYR A 107 24.08 -9.43 -10.92
CA TYR A 107 24.94 -10.13 -11.88
C TYR A 107 24.60 -9.72 -13.31
N LEU A 108 25.52 -9.04 -13.97
CA LEU A 108 25.35 -8.52 -15.32
C LEU A 108 26.06 -9.42 -16.34
N ASP A 109 25.31 -10.31 -16.99
CA ASP A 109 25.82 -11.23 -18.01
C ASP A 109 26.25 -10.54 -19.31
N ASP A 110 25.87 -9.28 -19.50
CA ASP A 110 26.17 -8.45 -20.67
C ASP A 110 27.21 -7.35 -20.44
N VAL A 111 27.83 -7.32 -19.24
CA VAL A 111 28.94 -6.40 -18.94
C VAL A 111 30.20 -7.21 -18.66
N SER A 112 31.27 -6.92 -19.40
CA SER A 112 32.55 -7.58 -19.21
C SER A 112 33.54 -6.64 -18.53
N LYS A 113 34.26 -7.16 -17.53
CA LYS A 113 35.40 -6.49 -16.91
C LYS A 113 36.56 -7.47 -16.88
N PRO A 114 37.39 -7.50 -17.94
CA PRO A 114 38.57 -8.34 -17.98
C PRO A 114 39.49 -8.03 -16.80
N ALA A 115 40.12 -9.04 -16.21
CA ALA A 115 41.15 -8.83 -15.21
C ALA A 115 42.27 -7.97 -15.80
N LEU A 116 42.51 -6.79 -15.23
CA LEU A 116 43.64 -5.95 -15.62
C LEU A 116 44.92 -6.76 -15.40
N GLN A 117 45.76 -6.89 -16.43
CA GLN A 117 47.15 -7.26 -16.23
C GLN A 117 47.76 -6.23 -15.27
N THR A 118 48.35 -6.73 -14.19
CA THR A 118 48.99 -6.00 -13.10
C THR A 118 49.74 -4.76 -13.60
N GLY A 119 49.30 -3.55 -13.23
CA GLY A 119 50.13 -2.34 -13.39
C GLY A 119 49.40 -1.00 -13.56
N ASN A 120 48.19 -0.95 -14.11
CA ASN A 120 47.50 0.33 -14.37
C ASN A 120 46.25 0.51 -13.51
N LYS A 121 46.07 1.75 -13.01
CA LYS A 121 44.94 2.19 -12.17
C LYS A 121 43.58 1.73 -12.77
N PRO A 122 42.58 1.37 -11.94
CA PRO A 122 41.26 0.98 -12.41
C PRO A 122 40.65 2.14 -13.19
N ASN A 123 40.56 2.00 -14.53
CA ASN A 123 39.94 3.00 -15.37
C ASN A 123 38.44 2.67 -15.47
N TYR A 124 37.59 3.46 -14.79
CA TYR A 124 36.12 3.37 -14.88
C TYR A 124 35.61 3.36 -16.33
N GLN A 125 36.37 3.93 -17.26
CA GLN A 125 36.01 4.16 -18.66
C GLN A 125 35.81 2.88 -19.51
N LEU A 126 36.37 1.72 -19.13
CA LEU A 126 36.38 0.54 -20.00
C LEU A 126 35.05 -0.23 -20.04
N TRP A 127 34.40 -0.41 -18.90
CA TRP A 127 33.16 -1.21 -18.77
C TRP A 127 31.90 -0.35 -18.58
N GLU A 128 32.05 0.94 -18.27
CA GLU A 128 30.91 1.85 -18.10
C GLU A 128 30.00 1.93 -19.34
N PRO A 129 30.51 1.96 -20.59
CA PRO A 129 29.64 1.93 -21.77
C PRO A 129 28.76 0.69 -21.84
N ASP A 130 29.28 -0.47 -21.44
CA ASP A 130 28.53 -1.73 -21.41
C ASP A 130 27.50 -1.73 -20.29
N LEU A 131 27.85 -1.18 -19.10
CA LEU A 131 26.89 -0.95 -18.03
C LEU A 131 25.70 -0.12 -18.51
N ARG A 132 25.96 0.99 -19.22
CA ARG A 132 24.91 1.89 -19.73
C ARG A 132 23.99 1.20 -20.76
N ARG A 133 24.49 0.19 -21.47
CA ARG A 133 23.71 -0.60 -22.44
C ARG A 133 23.15 -1.88 -21.85
N SER A 134 23.43 -2.19 -20.58
CA SER A 134 23.01 -3.44 -19.96
C SER A 134 21.49 -3.52 -19.98
N LYS A 135 21.00 -4.65 -20.48
CA LYS A 135 19.57 -4.95 -20.54
C LYS A 135 18.99 -5.22 -19.15
N TRP A 136 19.81 -5.24 -18.10
CA TRP A 136 19.34 -5.34 -16.72
C TRP A 136 18.53 -4.10 -16.34
N PHE A 137 18.95 -2.89 -16.77
CA PHE A 137 18.22 -1.64 -16.51
C PHE A 137 16.89 -1.54 -17.25
N THR A 138 16.69 -2.35 -18.30
CA THR A 138 15.45 -2.38 -19.08
C THR A 138 14.56 -3.57 -18.74
N ARG A 139 14.86 -4.38 -17.73
CA ARG A 139 13.97 -5.46 -17.27
C ARG A 139 12.97 -4.91 -16.24
N GLY A 140 11.71 -5.34 -16.28
CA GLY A 140 10.66 -4.84 -15.38
C GLY A 140 10.95 -5.11 -13.90
N TRP A 141 11.16 -6.37 -13.55
CA TRP A 141 11.39 -6.81 -12.17
C TRP A 141 12.62 -6.18 -11.52
N THR A 142 13.69 -5.91 -12.26
CA THR A 142 14.94 -5.34 -11.71
C THR A 142 14.77 -3.94 -11.13
N LEU A 143 13.64 -3.25 -11.37
CA LEU A 143 13.34 -1.97 -10.74
C LEU A 143 13.20 -2.10 -9.23
N GLN A 144 12.40 -3.05 -8.76
CA GLN A 144 12.27 -3.30 -7.32
C GLN A 144 13.55 -3.89 -6.74
N GLU A 145 14.30 -4.68 -7.50
CA GLU A 145 15.58 -5.27 -7.09
C GLU A 145 16.68 -4.20 -6.90
N LEU A 146 16.57 -3.06 -7.59
CA LEU A 146 17.41 -1.89 -7.41
C LEU A 146 16.99 -1.05 -6.19
N LEU A 147 15.68 -0.81 -6.06
CA LEU A 147 15.11 0.15 -5.12
C LEU A 147 14.95 -0.42 -3.71
N ALA A 148 14.51 -1.67 -3.56
CA ALA A 148 14.16 -2.24 -2.27
C ALA A 148 15.38 -2.50 -1.35
N PRO A 149 16.50 -3.09 -1.82
CA PRO A 149 17.62 -3.40 -0.93
C PRO A 149 18.40 -2.16 -0.50
N ALA A 150 18.82 -2.14 0.76
CA ALA A 150 19.73 -1.10 1.27
C ALA A 150 21.15 -1.20 0.65
N SER A 151 21.63 -2.43 0.42
CA SER A 151 22.95 -2.70 -0.17
C SER A 151 22.82 -3.43 -1.50
N VAL A 152 23.25 -2.80 -2.59
CA VAL A 152 23.27 -3.39 -3.94
C VAL A 152 24.69 -3.28 -4.51
N GLU A 153 25.21 -4.41 -4.99
CA GLU A 153 26.56 -4.54 -5.54
C GLU A 153 26.52 -5.13 -6.95
N PHE A 154 27.19 -4.48 -7.90
CA PHE A 154 27.17 -4.84 -9.31
C PHE A 154 28.40 -5.65 -9.68
N PHE A 155 28.19 -6.74 -10.42
CA PHE A 155 29.24 -7.66 -10.86
C PHE A 155 29.14 -7.91 -12.36
N SER A 156 30.30 -8.04 -13.01
CA SER A 156 30.41 -8.41 -14.42
C SER A 156 30.08 -9.89 -14.65
N ARG A 157 29.99 -10.29 -15.91
CA ARG A 157 29.86 -11.70 -16.33
C ARG A 157 31.01 -12.58 -15.81
N GLU A 158 32.19 -12.01 -15.56
CA GLU A 158 33.34 -12.73 -15.01
C GLU A 158 33.31 -12.78 -13.47
N GLY A 159 32.26 -12.25 -12.82
CA GLY A 159 32.14 -12.15 -11.37
C GLY A 159 32.98 -11.02 -10.77
N ALA A 160 33.51 -10.10 -11.57
CA ALA A 160 34.33 -9.00 -11.09
C ALA A 160 33.44 -7.84 -10.59
N ARG A 161 33.70 -7.35 -9.37
CA ARG A 161 32.96 -6.22 -8.79
C ARG A 161 33.15 -4.95 -9.61
N LEU A 162 32.06 -4.36 -10.06
CA LEU A 162 32.00 -3.11 -10.82
C LEU A 162 31.86 -1.90 -9.89
N GLY A 163 31.03 -2.05 -8.85
CA GLY A 163 30.77 -1.00 -7.87
C GLY A 163 29.54 -1.30 -7.03
N THR A 164 29.12 -0.34 -6.20
CA THR A 164 27.89 -0.39 -5.41
C THR A 164 26.86 0.60 -5.96
N LYS A 165 25.59 0.46 -5.58
CA LYS A 165 24.55 1.47 -5.90
C LYS A 165 24.96 2.88 -5.50
N ARG A 166 25.71 3.04 -4.41
CA ARG A 166 26.26 4.33 -3.98
C ARG A 166 27.41 4.82 -4.86
N SER A 167 28.37 3.96 -5.20
CA SER A 167 29.50 4.39 -6.05
C SER A 167 29.11 4.62 -7.50
N LEU A 168 27.99 4.03 -7.95
CA LEU A 168 27.47 4.11 -9.32
C LEU A 168 26.20 4.96 -9.39
N GLU A 169 25.89 5.77 -8.38
CA GLU A 169 24.61 6.50 -8.30
C GLU A 169 24.40 7.48 -9.47
N LEU A 170 25.46 8.13 -9.96
CA LEU A 170 25.40 9.04 -11.11
C LEU A 170 25.03 8.29 -12.41
N PRO A 171 25.79 7.28 -12.88
CA PRO A 171 25.41 6.55 -14.09
C PRO A 171 24.06 5.84 -13.93
N ILE A 172 23.72 5.31 -12.75
CA ILE A 172 22.41 4.68 -12.51
C ILE A 172 21.29 5.72 -12.64
N SER A 173 21.44 6.91 -12.05
CA SER A 173 20.48 8.00 -12.17
C SER A 173 20.30 8.44 -13.63
N ASP A 174 21.39 8.56 -14.38
CA ASP A 174 21.35 8.92 -15.81
C ASP A 174 20.59 7.88 -16.64
N ILE A 175 20.83 6.58 -16.40
CA ILE A 175 20.21 5.48 -17.16
C ILE A 175 18.72 5.36 -16.83
N THR A 176 18.35 5.52 -15.56
CA THR A 176 17.02 5.14 -15.05
C THR A 176 16.07 6.31 -14.84
N GLY A 177 16.58 7.54 -14.78
CA GLY A 177 15.82 8.73 -14.36
C GLY A 177 15.45 8.74 -12.88
N ILE A 178 15.97 7.80 -12.06
CA ILE A 178 15.69 7.72 -10.63
C ILE A 178 16.55 8.76 -9.90
N PRO A 179 15.97 9.68 -9.12
CA PRO A 179 16.73 10.71 -8.41
C PRO A 179 17.77 10.13 -7.43
N LEU A 180 18.92 10.80 -7.29
CA LEU A 180 19.98 10.38 -6.35
C LEU A 180 19.48 10.18 -4.92
N LYS A 181 18.54 11.02 -4.45
CA LYS A 181 17.92 10.87 -3.11
C LYS A 181 17.25 9.51 -2.93
N VAL A 182 16.58 9.01 -3.97
CA VAL A 182 15.91 7.70 -3.97
C VAL A 182 16.94 6.57 -3.99
N LEU A 183 17.99 6.67 -4.83
CA LEU A 183 19.07 5.68 -4.87
C LEU A 183 19.83 5.56 -3.54
N ARG A 184 19.87 6.66 -2.77
CA ARG A 184 20.47 6.73 -1.43
C ARG A 184 19.53 6.26 -0.31
N GLY A 185 18.29 5.87 -0.63
CA GLY A 185 17.36 5.27 0.33
C GLY A 185 16.26 6.20 0.85
N SER A 186 16.00 7.36 0.25
CA SER A 186 14.81 8.14 0.57
C SER A 186 13.55 7.27 0.38
N PRO A 187 12.55 7.38 1.29
CA PRO A 187 11.28 6.67 1.15
C PRO A 187 10.64 6.88 -0.22
N LEU A 188 10.21 5.81 -0.88
CA LEU A 188 9.55 5.89 -2.20
C LEU A 188 8.23 6.67 -2.15
N LEU A 189 7.61 6.77 -0.97
CA LEU A 189 6.40 7.57 -0.72
C LEU A 189 6.64 9.08 -0.86
N ASP A 190 7.89 9.54 -0.82
CA ASP A 190 8.26 10.94 -1.08
C ASP A 190 8.25 11.28 -2.58
N CYS A 191 8.12 10.26 -3.43
CA CYS A 191 7.94 10.40 -4.87
C CYS A 191 6.47 10.24 -5.25
N THR A 192 6.03 11.12 -6.15
CA THR A 192 4.69 11.10 -6.71
C THR A 192 4.44 9.80 -7.50
N VAL A 193 3.17 9.47 -7.72
CA VAL A 193 2.80 8.30 -8.51
C VAL A 193 3.30 8.40 -9.95
N PRO A 194 3.15 9.54 -10.65
CA PRO A 194 3.73 9.69 -11.98
C PRO A 194 5.25 9.48 -12.04
N GLU A 195 6.01 9.99 -11.05
CA GLU A 195 7.46 9.77 -10.99
C GLU A 195 7.80 8.27 -10.87
N ARG A 196 7.13 7.56 -9.96
CA ARG A 196 7.34 6.12 -9.77
C ARG A 196 6.94 5.29 -10.98
N MET A 197 5.84 5.67 -11.65
CA MET A 197 5.41 5.05 -12.91
C MET A 197 6.41 5.29 -14.04
N ALA A 198 6.98 6.50 -14.13
CA ALA A 198 7.95 6.84 -15.18
C ALA A 198 9.22 5.96 -15.12
N TRP A 199 9.68 5.58 -13.93
CA TRP A 199 10.83 4.67 -13.78
C TRP A 199 10.58 3.26 -14.34
N ALA A 200 9.30 2.88 -14.45
CA ALA A 200 8.88 1.60 -15.00
C ALA A 200 8.68 1.64 -16.52
N GLU A 201 8.36 2.80 -17.09
CA GLU A 201 8.00 2.98 -18.50
C GLU A 201 9.00 2.36 -19.49
N PRO A 202 10.33 2.63 -19.42
CA PRO A 202 11.29 2.10 -20.39
C PRO A 202 11.57 0.59 -20.25
N ARG A 203 11.01 -0.06 -19.22
CA ARG A 203 11.31 -1.46 -18.89
C ARG A 203 10.42 -2.45 -19.65
N GLN A 204 10.88 -3.68 -19.81
CA GLN A 204 10.21 -4.73 -20.57
C GLN A 204 10.03 -5.97 -19.69
N THR A 205 8.91 -6.66 -19.89
CA THR A 205 8.56 -7.91 -19.20
C THR A 205 8.27 -9.00 -20.21
N THR A 206 8.42 -10.26 -19.79
CA THR A 206 8.13 -11.40 -20.68
C THR A 206 6.64 -11.66 -20.75
N ARG A 207 5.94 -11.58 -19.62
CA ARG A 207 4.48 -11.54 -19.57
C ARG A 207 4.02 -10.09 -19.53
N ASP A 208 2.95 -9.82 -20.25
CA ASP A 208 2.39 -8.49 -20.38
C ASP A 208 1.90 -7.93 -19.04
N GLU A 209 1.31 -8.78 -18.19
CA GLU A 209 0.79 -8.41 -16.88
C GLU A 209 1.90 -8.11 -15.85
N ASP A 210 3.09 -8.70 -16.00
CA ASP A 210 4.22 -8.46 -15.11
C ASP A 210 4.67 -6.98 -15.14
N LYS A 211 4.32 -6.24 -16.19
CA LYS A 211 4.56 -4.80 -16.27
C LYS A 211 3.81 -4.05 -15.16
N ALA A 212 2.67 -4.56 -14.70
CA ALA A 212 1.96 -4.08 -13.51
C ALA A 212 2.45 -4.78 -12.24
N TYR A 213 2.59 -6.11 -12.24
CA TYR A 213 2.94 -6.86 -11.02
C TYR A 213 4.32 -6.54 -10.46
N SER A 214 5.28 -6.17 -11.32
CA SER A 214 6.61 -5.73 -10.89
C SER A 214 6.61 -4.41 -10.10
N LEU A 215 5.48 -3.69 -10.04
CA LEU A 215 5.32 -2.41 -9.36
C LEU A 215 4.65 -2.52 -7.98
N LEU A 216 4.12 -3.69 -7.61
CA LEU A 216 3.35 -3.87 -6.38
C LEU A 216 4.09 -3.35 -5.14
N GLY A 217 5.35 -3.77 -4.95
CA GLY A 217 6.15 -3.31 -3.82
C GLY A 217 6.64 -1.86 -3.90
N ILE A 218 6.74 -1.28 -5.10
CA ILE A 218 7.11 0.14 -5.28
C ILE A 218 5.98 1.06 -4.80
N PHE A 219 4.75 0.57 -4.92
CA PHE A 219 3.54 1.25 -4.45
C PHE A 219 3.04 0.76 -3.09
N ASP A 220 3.66 -0.29 -2.53
CA ASP A 220 3.26 -0.92 -1.28
C ASP A 220 1.80 -1.41 -1.31
N VAL A 221 1.44 -2.11 -2.39
CA VAL A 221 0.10 -2.67 -2.63
C VAL A 221 0.17 -4.16 -2.91
N GLN A 222 -0.97 -4.84 -2.73
CA GLN A 222 -1.11 -6.26 -2.99
C GLN A 222 -2.33 -6.52 -3.86
N MET A 223 -2.22 -7.48 -4.78
CA MET A 223 -3.36 -7.91 -5.59
C MET A 223 -3.20 -9.35 -6.08
N PRO A 224 -4.30 -10.07 -6.36
CA PRO A 224 -4.24 -11.38 -6.99
C PRO A 224 -3.58 -11.34 -8.37
N LEU A 225 -2.75 -12.33 -8.68
CA LEU A 225 -2.14 -12.47 -10.00
C LEU A 225 -3.08 -13.24 -10.93
N ILE A 226 -3.50 -12.61 -12.02
CA ILE A 226 -4.34 -13.22 -13.04
C ILE A 226 -3.58 -13.18 -14.36
N TYR A 227 -2.81 -14.22 -14.65
CA TYR A 227 -2.13 -14.35 -15.94
C TYR A 227 -3.15 -14.72 -17.03
N GLY A 228 -3.13 -13.98 -18.14
CA GLY A 228 -4.12 -14.05 -19.21
C GLY A 228 -5.18 -12.95 -19.15
N GLU A 229 -5.17 -12.07 -18.13
CA GLU A 229 -6.06 -10.90 -18.10
C GLU A 229 -5.63 -9.79 -19.07
N GLY A 230 -4.36 -9.79 -19.49
CA GLY A 230 -3.76 -8.78 -20.35
C GLY A 230 -3.26 -7.55 -19.60
N LYS A 231 -2.24 -6.89 -20.17
CA LYS A 231 -1.54 -5.73 -19.57
C LYS A 231 -2.48 -4.64 -19.07
N GLU A 232 -3.46 -4.25 -19.89
CA GLU A 232 -4.35 -3.11 -19.62
C GLU A 232 -5.22 -3.35 -18.38
N LYS A 233 -5.76 -4.57 -18.22
CA LYS A 233 -6.58 -4.92 -17.05
C LYS A 233 -5.73 -5.04 -15.79
N ALA A 234 -4.54 -5.65 -15.89
CA ALA A 234 -3.59 -5.72 -14.79
C ALA A 234 -3.19 -4.31 -14.31
N PHE A 235 -2.91 -3.38 -15.23
CA PHE A 235 -2.62 -1.98 -14.90
C PHE A 235 -3.80 -1.24 -14.30
N LYS A 236 -5.02 -1.47 -14.81
CA LYS A 236 -6.23 -0.88 -14.23
C LYS A 236 -6.39 -1.29 -12.76
N ARG A 237 -6.25 -2.58 -12.46
CA ARG A 237 -6.33 -3.10 -11.09
C ARG A 237 -5.18 -2.58 -10.21
N LEU A 238 -3.96 -2.51 -10.75
CA LEU A 238 -2.85 -1.87 -10.05
C LEU A 238 -3.19 -0.43 -9.69
N GLN A 239 -3.72 0.36 -10.63
CA GLN A 239 -4.12 1.74 -10.38
C GLN A 239 -5.22 1.82 -9.32
N GLU A 240 -6.19 0.91 -9.33
CA GLU A 240 -7.23 0.82 -8.29
C GLU A 240 -6.64 0.53 -6.91
N GLU A 241 -5.64 -0.35 -6.79
CA GLU A 241 -4.97 -0.62 -5.51
C GLU A 241 -4.08 0.55 -5.06
N ILE A 242 -3.32 1.16 -5.98
CA ILE A 242 -2.53 2.37 -5.71
C ILE A 242 -3.44 3.47 -5.20
N ASP A 243 -4.56 3.67 -5.89
CA ASP A 243 -5.58 4.60 -5.49
C ASP A 243 -6.10 4.27 -4.10
N LYS A 244 -6.50 3.03 -3.80
CA LYS A 244 -6.93 2.63 -2.45
C LYS A 244 -5.87 2.96 -1.39
N ALA A 245 -4.60 2.68 -1.66
CA ALA A 245 -3.50 2.92 -0.73
C ALA A 245 -3.20 4.42 -0.51
N LEU A 246 -3.18 5.22 -1.57
CA LEU A 246 -3.00 6.68 -1.51
C LEU A 246 -4.20 7.37 -0.87
N LYS A 247 -5.39 6.82 -1.11
CA LYS A 247 -6.68 7.35 -0.67
C LYS A 247 -7.09 6.81 0.71
N GLY A 248 -6.12 6.35 1.53
CA GLY A 248 -6.23 6.32 2.99
C GLY A 248 -6.61 7.68 3.62
N SER A 249 -6.80 8.72 2.80
CA SER A 249 -7.39 10.00 3.19
C SER A 249 -8.92 10.12 3.04
N LEU A 250 -9.66 9.27 2.30
CA LEU A 250 -11.15 9.30 2.21
C LEU A 250 -11.81 8.24 1.29
N SER A 251 -11.12 7.32 0.61
CA SER A 251 -11.76 6.46 -0.44
C SER A 251 -11.89 4.96 -0.12
N GLY A 252 -11.80 4.54 1.13
CA GLY A 252 -12.20 3.19 1.56
C GLY A 252 -13.72 2.98 1.56
N VAL A 253 -14.47 3.88 0.95
CA VAL A 253 -15.93 3.96 1.03
C VAL A 253 -16.44 4.06 -0.41
N PRO A 254 -17.38 3.19 -0.81
CA PRO A 254 -17.87 3.17 -2.19
C PRO A 254 -18.35 4.56 -2.58
N GLU A 255 -17.69 5.15 -3.57
CA GLU A 255 -18.04 6.47 -4.08
C GLU A 255 -19.34 6.35 -4.88
N ILE A 256 -20.40 7.00 -4.38
CA ILE A 256 -21.60 7.21 -5.18
C ILE A 256 -21.41 8.58 -5.83
N GLU A 257 -21.38 8.64 -7.16
CA GLU A 257 -21.27 9.90 -7.94
C GLU A 257 -22.39 10.89 -7.57
N HIS A 258 -23.51 10.38 -7.07
CA HIS A 258 -24.68 11.14 -6.64
C HIS A 258 -25.14 10.71 -5.23
N PHE A 259 -24.69 11.42 -4.19
CA PHE A 259 -25.23 11.26 -2.85
C PHE A 259 -26.61 11.93 -2.79
N VAL A 260 -27.65 11.13 -2.57
CA VAL A 260 -29.06 11.57 -2.55
C VAL A 260 -29.56 11.60 -1.11
N ALA A 261 -30.41 12.59 -0.79
CA ALA A 261 -31.06 12.79 0.50
C ALA A 261 -30.10 13.15 1.66
N ARG A 262 -30.63 13.13 2.89
CA ARG A 262 -29.92 13.41 4.16
C ARG A 262 -29.46 14.86 4.39
N GLU A 263 -30.10 15.81 3.72
CA GLU A 263 -29.80 17.25 3.91
C GLU A 263 -30.05 17.73 5.33
N GLN A 264 -31.05 17.15 6.02
CA GLN A 264 -31.32 17.46 7.43
C GLN A 264 -30.14 17.05 8.31
N GLU A 265 -29.67 15.81 8.17
CA GLU A 265 -28.53 15.30 8.94
C GLU A 265 -27.23 16.06 8.58
N LEU A 266 -26.98 16.37 7.30
CA LEU A 266 -25.82 17.18 6.89
C LEU A 266 -25.85 18.60 7.50
N THR A 267 -27.03 19.21 7.55
CA THR A 267 -27.22 20.54 8.17
C THR A 267 -26.99 20.48 9.68
N GLU A 268 -27.49 19.45 10.34
CA GLU A 268 -27.27 19.21 11.76
C GLU A 268 -25.77 18.98 12.07
N MET A 269 -25.09 18.14 11.29
CA MET A 269 -23.64 17.94 11.37
C MET A 269 -22.90 19.28 11.27
N ARG A 270 -23.27 20.12 10.28
CA ARG A 270 -22.63 21.42 10.08
C ARG A 270 -22.82 22.35 11.27
N LYS A 271 -24.01 22.39 11.86
CA LYS A 271 -24.30 23.21 13.05
C LYS A 271 -23.41 22.82 14.23
N ILE A 272 -23.24 21.51 14.46
CA ILE A 272 -22.45 20.99 15.58
C ILE A 272 -20.96 21.24 15.34
N LEU A 273 -20.46 20.93 14.14
CA LEU A 273 -19.05 21.05 13.78
C LEU A 273 -18.57 22.48 13.51
N ASN A 274 -19.47 23.46 13.59
CA ASN A 274 -19.14 24.89 13.54
C ASN A 274 -19.43 25.63 14.85
N SER A 275 -19.78 24.92 15.94
CA SER A 275 -20.10 25.57 17.21
C SER A 275 -18.85 26.15 17.88
N ASP A 276 -18.95 27.36 18.43
CA ASP A 276 -17.88 28.00 19.21
C ASP A 276 -17.96 27.54 20.67
N GLY A 277 -16.89 26.94 21.18
CA GLY A 277 -16.68 26.73 22.62
C GLY A 277 -16.91 25.32 23.20
N SER A 278 -17.18 24.29 22.39
CA SER A 278 -17.20 22.88 22.84
C SER A 278 -16.45 21.96 21.89
N ARG A 279 -16.08 20.75 22.35
CA ARG A 279 -15.45 19.74 21.51
C ARG A 279 -16.39 19.37 20.36
N GLN A 280 -16.02 19.72 19.14
CA GLN A 280 -16.83 19.55 17.94
C GLN A 280 -16.84 18.09 17.48
N VAL A 281 -17.52 17.20 18.22
CA VAL A 281 -17.64 15.78 17.91
C VAL A 281 -19.08 15.45 17.53
N VAL A 282 -19.25 14.87 16.34
CA VAL A 282 -20.49 14.25 15.87
C VAL A 282 -20.36 12.74 15.93
N VAL A 283 -21.37 12.07 16.49
CA VAL A 283 -21.46 10.60 16.52
C VAL A 283 -22.64 10.15 15.65
N LEU A 284 -22.35 9.67 14.44
CA LEU A 284 -23.34 9.09 13.54
C LEU A 284 -23.61 7.64 13.95
N HIS A 285 -24.83 7.34 14.40
CA HIS A 285 -25.20 5.99 14.82
C HIS A 285 -26.47 5.46 14.16
N GLY A 286 -26.54 4.15 13.97
CA GLY A 286 -27.65 3.50 13.25
C GLY A 286 -27.28 2.10 12.74
N LEU A 287 -28.24 1.42 12.10
CA LEU A 287 -28.09 0.04 11.62
C LEU A 287 -26.92 -0.12 10.62
N GLY A 288 -26.41 -1.34 10.48
CA GLY A 288 -25.42 -1.67 9.45
C GLY A 288 -25.97 -1.38 8.04
N GLY A 289 -25.14 -0.83 7.16
CA GLY A 289 -25.54 -0.51 5.77
C GLY A 289 -26.46 0.71 5.60
N ILE A 290 -26.86 1.40 6.67
CA ILE A 290 -27.81 2.54 6.60
C ILE A 290 -27.25 3.83 5.96
N GLY A 291 -25.95 3.86 5.64
CA GLY A 291 -25.28 5.00 4.99
C GLY A 291 -24.50 5.95 5.91
N LYS A 292 -24.21 5.59 7.18
CA LYS A 292 -23.43 6.44 8.11
C LYS A 292 -22.09 6.89 7.52
N THR A 293 -21.32 5.94 7.00
CA THR A 293 -20.01 6.17 6.39
C THR A 293 -20.12 7.07 5.15
N GLN A 294 -21.16 6.89 4.33
CA GLN A 294 -21.42 7.73 3.16
C GLN A 294 -21.77 9.17 3.57
N LEU A 295 -22.57 9.34 4.62
CA LEU A 295 -22.93 10.66 5.15
C LEU A 295 -21.69 11.42 5.67
N ALA A 296 -20.78 10.74 6.38
CA ALA A 296 -19.51 11.33 6.82
C ALA A 296 -18.65 11.82 5.62
N ILE A 297 -18.61 11.05 4.54
CA ILE A 297 -17.91 11.45 3.30
C ILE A 297 -18.59 12.61 2.60
N ALA A 298 -19.91 12.57 2.45
CA ALA A 298 -20.67 13.64 1.83
C ALA A 298 -20.40 14.97 2.55
N TYR A 299 -20.41 14.96 3.88
CA TYR A 299 -20.03 16.12 4.69
C TYR A 299 -18.59 16.59 4.41
N ALA A 300 -17.62 15.67 4.48
CA ALA A 300 -16.21 16.00 4.29
C ALA A 300 -15.92 16.59 2.89
N LYS A 301 -16.58 16.08 1.85
CA LYS A 301 -16.49 16.60 0.48
C LYS A 301 -17.12 17.99 0.37
N ARG A 302 -18.36 18.15 0.83
CA ARG A 302 -19.11 19.42 0.74
C ARG A 302 -18.40 20.56 1.47
N HIS A 303 -17.73 20.25 2.57
CA HIS A 303 -17.05 21.24 3.41
C HIS A 303 -15.52 21.18 3.33
N LYS A 304 -14.94 20.52 2.32
CA LYS A 304 -13.49 20.35 2.17
C LYS A 304 -12.73 21.67 2.29
N GLY A 305 -13.24 22.77 1.71
CA GLY A 305 -12.63 24.10 1.78
C GLY A 305 -12.62 24.74 3.18
N SER A 306 -13.45 24.26 4.11
CA SER A 306 -13.45 24.72 5.51
C SER A 306 -12.29 24.13 6.31
N TYR A 307 -11.70 23.03 5.84
CA TYR A 307 -10.64 22.30 6.54
C TYR A 307 -9.30 22.43 5.81
N SER A 308 -8.21 22.62 6.56
CA SER A 308 -6.84 22.55 6.04
C SER A 308 -6.40 21.11 5.81
N ALA A 309 -6.92 20.17 6.61
CA ALA A 309 -6.66 18.75 6.48
C ALA A 309 -7.89 17.92 6.87
N VAL A 310 -8.10 16.79 6.18
CA VAL A 310 -9.11 15.78 6.52
C VAL A 310 -8.42 14.43 6.64
N PHE A 311 -8.54 13.79 7.79
CA PHE A 311 -7.92 12.52 8.11
C PHE A 311 -8.99 11.46 8.35
N TRP A 312 -8.81 10.29 7.73
CA TRP A 312 -9.69 9.14 7.89
C TRP A 312 -8.99 8.06 8.70
N LEU A 313 -9.65 7.56 9.73
CA LEU A 313 -9.13 6.55 10.65
C LEU A 313 -10.10 5.36 10.68
N ASN A 314 -9.60 4.16 10.44
CA ASN A 314 -10.38 2.94 10.63
C ASN A 314 -10.25 2.47 12.08
N ILE A 315 -11.34 2.50 12.83
CA ILE A 315 -11.41 2.15 14.26
C ILE A 315 -12.18 0.84 14.50
N LYS A 316 -12.09 -0.09 13.54
CA LYS A 316 -12.62 -1.46 13.68
C LYS A 316 -12.05 -2.20 14.90
N ASP A 317 -10.75 -2.04 15.13
CA ASP A 317 -9.97 -2.64 16.22
C ASP A 317 -8.69 -1.80 16.47
N GLU A 318 -7.98 -2.10 17.56
CA GLU A 318 -6.83 -1.30 18.01
C GLU A 318 -5.69 -1.29 16.99
N ASN A 319 -5.39 -2.43 16.37
CA ASN A 319 -4.33 -2.55 15.37
C ASN A 319 -4.64 -1.71 14.12
N SER A 320 -5.88 -1.78 13.63
CA SER A 320 -6.37 -0.98 12.49
C SER A 320 -6.26 0.51 12.78
N LEU A 321 -6.57 0.92 14.02
CA LEU A 321 -6.48 2.31 14.45
C LEU A 321 -5.02 2.77 14.54
N LYS A 322 -4.14 2.01 15.20
CA LYS A 322 -2.70 2.31 15.29
C LYS A 322 -2.07 2.46 13.91
N HIS A 323 -2.40 1.57 12.98
CA HIS A 323 -1.95 1.68 11.59
C HIS A 323 -2.48 2.96 10.92
N SER A 324 -3.75 3.31 11.15
CA SER A 324 -4.33 4.56 10.62
C SER A 324 -3.60 5.79 11.14
N PHE A 325 -3.22 5.83 12.42
CA PHE A 325 -2.40 6.90 13.00
C PHE A 325 -1.01 7.01 12.37
N ARG A 326 -0.36 5.89 12.07
CA ARG A 326 0.92 5.88 11.32
C ARG A 326 0.77 6.57 9.96
N MET A 327 -0.34 6.33 9.26
CA MET A 327 -0.61 6.96 7.97
C MET A 327 -0.87 8.46 8.11
N VAL A 328 -1.59 8.88 9.16
CA VAL A 328 -1.79 10.31 9.49
C VAL A 328 -0.47 10.99 9.80
N ALA A 329 0.39 10.39 10.63
CA ALA A 329 1.71 10.92 10.99
C ALA A 329 2.59 11.16 9.76
N LYS A 330 2.71 10.15 8.88
CA LYS A 330 3.45 10.25 7.61
C LYS A 330 2.94 11.41 6.76
N ARG A 331 1.62 11.60 6.71
CA ARG A 331 1.01 12.70 5.95
C ARG A 331 1.31 14.07 6.54
N ILE A 332 1.17 14.21 7.86
CA ILE A 332 1.50 15.47 8.55
C ILE A 332 2.96 15.84 8.29
N LEU A 333 3.89 14.90 8.41
CA LEU A 333 5.31 15.14 8.14
C LEU A 333 5.58 15.59 6.71
N ARG A 334 4.86 15.02 5.74
CA ARG A 334 4.98 15.39 4.33
C ARG A 334 4.47 16.81 4.06
N GLU A 335 3.30 17.16 4.62
CA GLU A 335 2.62 18.45 4.36
C GLU A 335 3.16 19.58 5.26
N HIS A 336 3.70 19.22 6.43
CA HIS A 336 4.26 20.12 7.43
C HIS A 336 5.59 19.56 7.98
N PRO A 337 6.69 19.64 7.21
CA PRO A 337 8.01 19.13 7.62
C PRO A 337 8.57 19.77 8.91
N SER A 338 8.06 20.94 9.29
CA SER A 338 8.41 21.65 10.53
C SER A 338 7.71 21.13 11.79
N ALA A 339 6.89 20.06 11.69
CA ALA A 339 6.26 19.40 12.83
C ALA A 339 7.29 18.65 13.70
N SER A 340 8.07 19.40 14.48
CA SER A 340 9.28 18.96 15.20
C SER A 340 9.11 17.75 16.13
N ARG A 341 7.92 17.58 16.73
CA ARG A 341 7.60 16.42 17.56
C ARG A 341 7.39 15.14 16.74
N LEU A 342 6.84 15.24 15.54
CA LEU A 342 6.63 14.07 14.68
C LEU A 342 7.92 13.64 13.97
N SER A 343 8.83 14.59 13.69
CA SER A 343 10.07 14.30 12.95
C SER A 343 11.12 13.57 13.78
N SER A 344 10.95 13.52 15.10
CA SER A 344 11.88 12.90 16.06
C SER A 344 11.40 11.56 16.61
N VAL A 345 10.19 11.12 16.24
CA VAL A 345 9.56 9.90 16.75
C VAL A 345 10.04 8.66 15.99
N ASP A 346 10.26 7.57 16.73
CA ASP A 346 10.48 6.27 16.11
C ASP A 346 9.18 5.79 15.45
N THR A 347 9.18 5.73 14.11
CA THR A 347 8.00 5.36 13.33
C THR A 347 7.57 3.89 13.46
N GLU A 348 8.38 3.07 14.14
CA GLU A 348 8.03 1.69 14.50
C GLU A 348 7.34 1.61 15.88
N ASN A 349 7.49 2.62 16.75
CA ASN A 349 6.73 2.72 17.99
C ASN A 349 5.37 3.40 17.76
N LEU A 350 4.33 2.61 17.50
CA LEU A 350 3.00 3.12 17.16
C LEU A 350 2.34 3.96 18.26
N ASP A 351 2.67 3.72 19.54
CA ASP A 351 2.10 4.48 20.65
C ASP A 351 2.71 5.91 20.70
N GLU A 352 4.02 6.05 20.49
CA GLU A 352 4.67 7.37 20.34
C GLU A 352 4.13 8.13 19.11
N VAL A 353 3.87 7.42 18.01
CA VAL A 353 3.28 7.99 16.79
C VAL A 353 1.89 8.56 17.08
N ILE A 354 1.06 7.84 17.83
CA ILE A 354 -0.28 8.31 18.22
C ILE A 354 -0.18 9.59 19.05
N ASP A 355 0.68 9.60 20.06
CA ASP A 355 0.85 10.76 20.94
C ASP A 355 1.39 11.98 20.18
N ALA A 356 2.31 11.77 19.24
CA ALA A 356 2.84 12.83 18.40
C ALA A 356 1.78 13.42 17.45
N VAL A 357 0.92 12.59 16.86
CA VAL A 357 -0.21 13.06 16.05
C VAL A 357 -1.21 13.84 16.90
N LYS A 358 -1.61 13.30 18.07
CA LYS A 358 -2.51 13.99 19.02
C LYS A 358 -1.95 15.34 19.44
N ALA A 359 -0.66 15.40 19.75
CA ALA A 359 0.03 16.64 20.10
C ALA A 359 0.03 17.64 18.93
N TRP A 360 0.28 17.18 17.70
CA TRP A 360 0.23 18.04 16.52
C TRP A 360 -1.17 18.61 16.28
N LEU A 361 -2.21 17.77 16.37
CA LEU A 361 -3.62 18.19 16.26
C LEU A 361 -4.01 19.20 17.36
N SER A 362 -3.31 19.15 18.51
CA SER A 362 -3.53 20.01 19.67
C SER A 362 -2.65 21.28 19.69
N LEU A 363 -1.84 21.55 18.65
CA LEU A 363 -1.01 22.75 18.59
C LEU A 363 -1.85 24.05 18.61
N PRO A 364 -1.38 25.13 19.26
CA PRO A 364 -2.08 26.41 19.21
C PRO A 364 -2.31 26.87 17.77
N ASN A 365 -3.52 27.35 17.46
CA ASN A 365 -3.97 27.76 16.13
C ASN A 365 -4.15 26.64 15.09
N ASN A 366 -3.90 25.36 15.43
CA ASN A 366 -4.21 24.23 14.55
C ASN A 366 -5.68 23.81 14.70
N THR A 367 -6.61 24.67 14.26
CA THR A 367 -8.04 24.52 14.54
C THR A 367 -8.87 24.00 13.36
N ARG A 368 -8.27 23.91 12.16
CA ARG A 368 -8.98 23.69 10.89
C ARG A 368 -8.84 22.27 10.34
N TRP A 369 -8.62 21.25 11.15
CA TRP A 369 -8.60 19.87 10.70
C TRP A 369 -9.93 19.15 10.96
N LEU A 370 -10.20 18.09 10.18
CA LEU A 370 -11.32 17.17 10.36
C LEU A 370 -10.78 15.75 10.54
N LEU A 371 -11.20 15.07 11.61
CA LEU A 371 -10.84 13.68 11.91
C LEU A 371 -12.08 12.80 11.81
N ILE A 372 -12.05 11.76 10.97
CA ILE A 372 -13.17 10.85 10.76
C ILE A 372 -12.77 9.47 11.26
N TYR A 373 -13.35 9.03 12.37
CA TYR A 373 -13.23 7.66 12.89
C TYR A 373 -14.38 6.81 12.34
N ASP A 374 -14.08 5.86 11.47
CA ASP A 374 -15.06 4.99 10.85
C ASP A 374 -15.00 3.56 11.41
N ASN A 375 -16.18 2.94 11.58
CA ASN A 375 -16.36 1.57 12.08
C ASN A 375 -16.11 1.37 13.58
N TYR A 376 -16.52 2.31 14.44
CA TYR A 376 -16.40 2.17 15.90
C TYR A 376 -17.50 1.27 16.49
N ASP A 377 -17.53 0.01 16.06
CA ASP A 377 -18.64 -0.92 16.32
C ASP A 377 -18.49 -1.75 17.60
N ASN A 378 -17.31 -1.77 18.24
CA ASN A 378 -17.06 -2.44 19.52
C ASN A 378 -16.51 -1.47 20.61
N PRO A 379 -17.32 -0.48 21.04
CA PRO A 379 -16.88 0.51 22.02
C PRO A 379 -16.73 -0.07 23.42
N LYS A 380 -15.68 0.33 24.14
CA LYS A 380 -15.54 0.06 25.57
C LYS A 380 -16.57 0.87 26.36
N LEU A 381 -17.56 0.18 26.91
CA LEU A 381 -18.67 0.77 27.65
C LEU A 381 -18.86 0.00 28.97
N PRO A 382 -19.45 0.61 30.02
CA PRO A 382 -19.70 -0.10 31.29
C PRO A 382 -20.54 -1.39 31.11
N SER A 383 -21.39 -1.43 30.09
CA SER A 383 -22.24 -2.56 29.71
C SER A 383 -21.58 -3.56 28.75
N ASN A 384 -20.39 -3.26 28.21
CA ASN A 384 -19.68 -4.11 27.25
C ASN A 384 -18.51 -4.82 27.94
N THR A 385 -18.62 -6.13 28.12
CA THR A 385 -17.61 -6.97 28.77
C THR A 385 -16.62 -7.61 27.80
N ASP A 386 -16.69 -7.27 26.51
CA ASP A 386 -15.77 -7.82 25.51
C ASP A 386 -14.32 -7.36 25.82
N PRO A 387 -13.35 -8.29 26.03
CA PRO A 387 -11.97 -7.93 26.32
C PRO A 387 -11.26 -7.19 25.18
N VAL A 388 -11.76 -7.29 23.94
CA VAL A 388 -11.22 -6.54 22.79
C VAL A 388 -11.98 -5.24 22.50
N ALA A 389 -12.89 -4.82 23.40
CA ALA A 389 -13.60 -3.55 23.28
C ALA A 389 -12.62 -2.37 23.33
N LEU A 390 -12.74 -1.48 22.35
CA LEU A 390 -11.80 -0.38 22.15
C LEU A 390 -12.29 0.89 22.85
N ASP A 391 -11.40 1.49 23.64
CA ASP A 391 -11.63 2.80 24.24
C ASP A 391 -11.09 3.90 23.31
N ILE A 392 -12.00 4.69 22.74
CA ILE A 392 -11.62 5.76 21.79
C ILE A 392 -11.03 6.98 22.50
N ASP A 393 -11.30 7.16 23.81
CA ASP A 393 -10.82 8.34 24.55
C ASP A 393 -9.29 8.45 24.51
N GLY A 394 -8.58 7.31 24.55
CA GLY A 394 -7.12 7.27 24.44
C GLY A 394 -6.56 7.78 23.10
N PHE A 395 -7.37 7.79 22.04
CA PHE A 395 -6.96 8.15 20.68
C PHE A 395 -7.42 9.55 20.26
N LEU A 396 -8.23 10.20 21.07
CA LEU A 396 -8.75 11.51 20.80
C LEU A 396 -7.73 12.61 21.17
N PRO A 397 -7.60 13.71 20.39
CA PRO A 397 -6.74 14.83 20.76
C PRO A 397 -7.13 15.42 22.13
N GLU A 398 -6.17 15.94 22.89
CA GLU A 398 -6.47 16.57 24.19
C GLU A 398 -7.17 17.91 24.01
N SER A 399 -6.84 18.64 22.95
CA SER A 399 -7.51 19.89 22.61
C SER A 399 -8.91 19.68 22.05
N TYR A 400 -9.82 20.61 22.35
CA TYR A 400 -11.18 20.65 21.82
C TYR A 400 -11.31 21.41 20.50
N GLN A 401 -10.19 21.87 19.93
CA GLN A 401 -10.16 22.46 18.59
C GLN A 401 -10.29 21.40 17.50
N GLY A 402 -10.63 21.83 16.28
CA GLY A 402 -10.85 20.93 15.16
C GLY A 402 -12.18 20.17 15.26
N SER A 403 -12.52 19.46 14.18
CA SER A 403 -13.79 18.74 14.06
C SER A 403 -13.55 17.23 14.05
N VAL A 404 -14.45 16.47 14.70
CA VAL A 404 -14.40 15.01 14.73
C VAL A 404 -15.75 14.42 14.31
N ILE A 405 -15.72 13.42 13.44
CA ILE A 405 -16.88 12.59 13.08
C ILE A 405 -16.57 11.15 13.48
N ILE A 406 -17.52 10.49 14.14
CA ILE A 406 -17.43 9.07 14.52
C ILE A 406 -18.62 8.33 13.89
N THR A 407 -18.39 7.19 13.25
CA THR A 407 -19.46 6.29 12.79
C THR A 407 -19.50 5.03 13.65
N THR A 408 -20.70 4.61 14.07
CA THR A 408 -20.88 3.42 14.93
C THR A 408 -22.26 2.79 14.76
N ARG A 409 -22.40 1.50 15.06
CA ARG A 409 -23.70 0.84 15.24
C ARG A 409 -24.28 1.04 16.64
N SER A 410 -23.46 1.40 17.63
CA SER A 410 -23.89 1.53 19.02
C SER A 410 -24.55 2.89 19.28
N SER A 411 -25.77 2.89 19.81
CA SER A 411 -26.44 4.11 20.29
C SER A 411 -26.01 4.53 21.69
N GLN A 412 -25.07 3.81 22.31
CA GLN A 412 -24.61 4.05 23.67
C GLN A 412 -23.32 4.90 23.72
N VAL A 413 -22.70 5.19 22.58
CA VAL A 413 -21.52 6.07 22.48
C VAL A 413 -21.95 7.53 22.70
N LYS A 414 -21.45 8.16 23.78
CA LYS A 414 -21.86 9.51 24.21
C LYS A 414 -20.72 10.54 24.23
N ILE A 415 -19.63 10.26 23.52
CA ILE A 415 -18.42 11.09 23.50
C ILE A 415 -18.59 12.43 22.74
N GLY A 416 -19.70 12.59 22.04
CA GLY A 416 -20.06 13.75 21.26
C GLY A 416 -21.56 13.84 21.07
N HIS A 417 -22.00 14.68 20.14
CA HIS A 417 -23.42 14.87 19.84
C HIS A 417 -23.92 13.72 18.95
N PRO A 418 -24.87 12.89 19.43
CA PRO A 418 -25.36 11.75 18.67
C PRO A 418 -26.38 12.19 17.61
N ILE A 419 -26.16 11.77 16.36
CA ILE A 419 -27.14 11.88 15.27
C ILE A 419 -27.57 10.47 14.86
N ARG A 420 -28.85 10.18 15.05
CA ARG A 420 -29.44 8.88 14.72
C ARG A 420 -29.84 8.83 13.26
N ILE A 421 -29.17 7.98 12.49
CA ILE A 421 -29.51 7.74 11.08
C ILE A 421 -30.69 6.77 10.98
N ARG A 422 -31.84 7.30 10.55
CA ARG A 422 -33.09 6.54 10.37
C ARG A 422 -33.18 5.93 8.96
N LYS A 423 -34.16 5.06 8.72
CA LYS A 423 -34.48 4.60 7.36
C LYS A 423 -34.99 5.79 6.54
N MET A 424 -34.80 5.76 5.22
CA MET A 424 -35.37 6.79 4.35
C MET A 424 -36.89 6.65 4.31
N GLU A 425 -37.60 7.74 4.53
CA GLU A 425 -39.06 7.79 4.53
C GLU A 425 -39.60 8.21 3.17
N ASN A 426 -38.87 9.07 2.44
CA ASN A 426 -39.25 9.53 1.11
C ASN A 426 -38.98 8.46 0.04
N ILE A 427 -40.02 8.12 -0.72
CA ILE A 427 -39.95 7.13 -1.80
C ILE A 427 -39.15 7.66 -3.00
N LEU A 428 -39.17 8.97 -3.26
CA LEU A 428 -38.47 9.59 -4.38
C LEU A 428 -36.95 9.48 -4.20
N ASP A 429 -36.45 9.77 -3.00
CA ASP A 429 -35.04 9.60 -2.63
C ASP A 429 -34.58 8.15 -2.81
N SER A 430 -35.45 7.19 -2.47
CA SER A 430 -35.18 5.76 -2.64
C SER A 430 -35.10 5.35 -4.11
N ILE A 431 -35.97 5.91 -4.96
CA ILE A 431 -35.98 5.67 -6.41
C ILE A 431 -34.75 6.29 -7.07
N GLU A 432 -34.32 7.47 -6.63
CA GLU A 432 -33.16 8.16 -7.17
C GLU A 432 -31.85 7.41 -6.83
N ILE A 433 -31.70 6.88 -5.61
CA ILE A 433 -30.57 5.99 -5.28
C ILE A 433 -30.57 4.74 -6.18
N LEU A 434 -31.73 4.11 -6.40
CA LEU A 434 -31.83 2.94 -7.28
C LEU A 434 -31.50 3.28 -8.75
N SER A 435 -31.91 4.46 -9.21
CA SER A 435 -31.61 4.97 -10.54
C SER A 435 -30.10 5.13 -10.74
N ASN A 436 -29.44 5.79 -9.79
CA ASN A 436 -28.00 6.03 -9.82
C ASN A 436 -27.20 4.72 -9.69
N ALA A 437 -27.64 3.78 -8.84
CA ALA A 437 -26.96 2.50 -8.67
C ALA A 437 -27.14 1.53 -9.86
N SER A 438 -28.24 1.65 -10.61
CA SER A 438 -28.54 0.76 -11.74
C SER A 438 -28.18 1.34 -13.12
N ASN A 439 -27.74 2.60 -13.17
CA ASN A 439 -27.44 3.35 -14.39
C ASN A 439 -28.62 3.41 -15.39
N ARG A 440 -29.86 3.37 -14.87
CA ARG A 440 -31.10 3.40 -15.66
C ARG A 440 -31.78 4.74 -15.52
N GLN A 441 -31.73 5.57 -16.55
CA GLN A 441 -32.48 6.83 -16.58
C GLN A 441 -33.99 6.58 -16.71
N GLY A 442 -34.82 7.42 -16.08
CA GLY A 442 -36.28 7.40 -16.23
C GLY A 442 -37.05 6.44 -15.32
N LEU A 443 -36.43 5.85 -14.29
CA LEU A 443 -37.11 4.96 -13.33
C LEU A 443 -38.26 5.62 -12.57
N ILE A 444 -38.21 6.95 -12.38
CA ILE A 444 -39.28 7.75 -11.77
C ILE A 444 -40.58 7.68 -12.61
N HIS A 445 -40.47 7.46 -13.92
CA HIS A 445 -41.62 7.36 -14.83
C HIS A 445 -42.06 5.92 -15.11
N ASN A 446 -41.45 4.92 -14.46
CA ASN A 446 -41.79 3.51 -14.67
C ASN A 446 -42.71 2.99 -13.54
N PRO A 447 -44.00 2.71 -13.80
CA PRO A 447 -44.93 2.23 -12.78
C PRO A 447 -44.53 0.88 -12.14
N ASP A 448 -43.73 0.05 -12.81
CA ASP A 448 -43.22 -1.21 -12.23
C ASP A 448 -42.04 -1.00 -11.27
N ALA A 449 -41.38 0.17 -11.28
CA ALA A 449 -40.34 0.50 -10.30
C ALA A 449 -40.92 0.60 -8.87
N PHE A 450 -42.14 1.13 -8.76
CA PHE A 450 -42.89 1.21 -7.50
C PHE A 450 -43.30 -0.18 -6.96
N ARG A 451 -43.43 -1.18 -7.84
CA ARG A 451 -43.78 -2.57 -7.49
C ARG A 451 -42.63 -3.38 -6.87
N LYS A 452 -41.39 -2.91 -6.92
CA LYS A 452 -40.23 -3.58 -6.28
C LYS A 452 -39.89 -3.05 -4.88
N ILE A 453 -40.56 -1.99 -4.43
CA ILE A 453 -40.36 -1.39 -3.10
C ILE A 453 -41.22 -2.16 -2.08
N PRO A 454 -40.70 -2.48 -0.87
CA PRO A 454 -41.43 -3.20 0.18
C PRO A 454 -42.79 -2.54 0.49
N SER A 455 -43.83 -3.36 0.70
CA SER A 455 -45.21 -2.92 0.95
C SER A 455 -45.37 -1.95 2.14
N SER A 456 -44.45 -2.01 3.10
CA SER A 456 -44.39 -1.10 4.25
C SER A 456 -44.09 0.36 3.89
N ILE A 457 -43.52 0.64 2.71
CA ILE A 457 -43.22 2.00 2.22
C ILE A 457 -44.35 2.52 1.30
N ARG A 458 -45.12 1.63 0.65
CA ARG A 458 -46.22 2.02 -0.25
C ARG A 458 -47.38 2.71 0.47
N LYS A 459 -47.66 2.33 1.71
CA LYS A 459 -48.78 2.90 2.49
C LYS A 459 -48.68 4.41 2.74
N LEU A 460 -47.48 4.99 2.69
CA LEU A 460 -47.27 6.43 2.89
C LEU A 460 -47.58 7.27 1.64
N VAL A 461 -47.66 6.64 0.45
CA VAL A 461 -47.92 7.34 -0.82
C VAL A 461 -49.42 7.44 -1.09
N ASP A 462 -50.18 6.41 -0.74
CA ASP A 462 -51.64 6.39 -0.93
C ASP A 462 -52.36 7.41 -0.01
N GLU A 463 -51.75 7.84 1.10
CA GLU A 463 -52.33 8.86 2.00
C GLU A 463 -52.09 10.31 1.53
N THR A 464 -51.20 10.54 0.55
CA THR A 464 -50.93 11.87 -0.02
C THR A 464 -51.63 12.15 -1.34
N SER A 465 -52.32 11.16 -1.92
CA SER A 465 -53.06 11.32 -3.18
C SER A 465 -54.55 11.66 -3.00
N ASP A 466 -55.07 11.70 -1.77
CA ASP A 466 -56.49 11.93 -1.49
C ASP A 466 -56.84 13.38 -1.11
N ASP A 467 -55.88 14.32 -1.13
CA ASP A 467 -56.11 15.73 -0.75
C ASP A 467 -56.07 16.75 -1.91
N GLU A 468 -56.08 16.28 -3.18
CA GLU A 468 -56.37 17.13 -4.33
C GLU A 468 -57.53 16.55 -5.16
N SER A 469 -58.76 16.77 -4.69
CA SER A 469 -59.99 16.66 -5.48
C SER A 469 -60.76 17.97 -5.50
#